data_AF-A0A9E1VH74-F1
#
_entry.id   AF-A0A9E1VH74-F1
#
_cell.length_a   1.000
_cell.length_b   1.000
_cell.length_c   1.000
_cell.angle_alpha   90.00
_cell.angle_beta   90.00
_cell.angle_gamma   90.00
#
_symmetry.space_group_name_H-M   'P 1'
#
loop_
_entity.id
_entity.type
_entity.pdbx_description
1 polymer ?
#
loop_
_entity_poly.entity_id
_entity_poly.type
_entity_poly.pdbx_seq_one_letter_code
_entity_poly.pdbx_strand_id
1 'polypeptide(L)'
;MSRPHTIRPLIGVNADVRDTNGIDFIGTGLKYVTGVIEGAGGIPVMVPTLGDVDEGGQLHVDDLIDRLDGLVLTGGRSNVEPHNYGGAPFRPETLRDPMRDQTTLPLSRKAIRGGLPIFGICRGIQEINVALGGSLHPYLWELEGVNDHRMPQTDVMANRFAIRHPVHLTPDGLFADIARGAGIEDNAVMVNSLHGQAIDRVADGLQVEALSDDGVVEGVSMPGNASFVAAVQWHAEYKVEANTFNRALFEAFGHASRRRAAARAGADVA
;
A
#
# COMPACT_ATOMS: atom_id res chain seq x y z
N MET A 1 26.47 27.80 -5.44
CA MET A 1 26.76 26.45 -4.91
C MET A 1 25.72 25.51 -5.49
N SER A 2 26.12 24.58 -6.36
CA SER A 2 25.21 23.60 -6.93
C SER A 2 24.67 22.72 -5.81
N ARG A 3 23.35 22.53 -5.70
CA ARG A 3 22.80 21.51 -4.80
C ARG A 3 23.41 20.17 -5.23
N PRO A 4 23.97 19.35 -4.32
CA PRO A 4 24.31 17.98 -4.68
C PRO A 4 23.05 17.35 -5.27
N HIS A 5 23.12 16.88 -6.52
CA HIS A 5 21.99 16.27 -7.20
C HIS A 5 21.71 14.91 -6.58
N THR A 6 21.07 14.88 -5.42
CA THR A 6 20.48 13.66 -4.88
C THR A 6 19.40 13.21 -5.86
N ILE A 7 19.59 12.04 -6.48
CA ILE A 7 18.63 11.45 -7.40
C ILE A 7 17.30 11.29 -6.64
N ARG A 8 16.27 11.99 -7.12
CA ARG A 8 14.91 11.82 -6.59
C ARG A 8 14.24 10.69 -7.36
N PRO A 9 13.82 9.61 -6.68
CA PRO A 9 13.21 8.47 -7.36
C PRO A 9 11.86 8.85 -7.96
N LEU A 10 11.56 8.36 -9.15
CA LEU A 10 10.26 8.47 -9.79
C LEU A 10 9.33 7.41 -9.22
N ILE A 11 8.34 7.81 -8.43
CA ILE A 11 7.48 6.89 -7.68
C ILE A 11 6.07 6.89 -8.28
N GLY A 12 5.64 5.74 -8.77
CA GLY A 12 4.28 5.53 -9.25
C GLY A 12 3.29 5.57 -8.08
N VAL A 13 2.13 6.20 -8.27
CA VAL A 13 1.01 6.19 -7.33
C VAL A 13 -0.23 5.75 -8.08
N ASN A 14 -0.75 4.55 -7.79
CA ASN A 14 -1.93 4.07 -8.50
C ASN A 14 -3.18 4.90 -8.18
N ALA A 15 -4.12 4.92 -9.12
CA ALA A 15 -5.34 5.70 -9.06
C ALA A 15 -6.59 4.82 -8.90
N ASP A 16 -7.68 5.46 -8.50
CA ASP A 16 -9.04 4.90 -8.55
C ASP A 16 -9.78 5.43 -9.76
N VAL A 17 -10.79 4.69 -10.23
CA VAL A 17 -11.87 5.26 -11.03
C VAL A 17 -12.92 5.86 -10.10
N ARG A 18 -13.35 7.08 -10.39
CA ARG A 18 -14.35 7.82 -9.60
C ARG A 18 -15.42 8.38 -10.52
N ASP A 19 -16.66 8.04 -10.24
CA ASP A 19 -17.80 8.71 -10.83
C ASP A 19 -18.03 10.07 -10.14
N THR A 20 -18.22 11.11 -10.93
CA THR A 20 -18.77 12.39 -10.46
C THR A 20 -19.87 12.84 -11.41
N ASN A 21 -21.12 12.57 -11.02
CA ASN A 21 -22.33 12.89 -11.78
C ASN A 21 -22.38 12.21 -13.16
N GLY A 22 -22.01 10.93 -13.24
CA GLY A 22 -22.01 10.18 -14.50
C GLY A 22 -20.78 10.40 -15.39
N ILE A 23 -19.76 11.10 -14.88
CA ILE A 23 -18.49 11.32 -15.56
C ILE A 23 -17.39 10.61 -14.78
N ASP A 24 -16.69 9.71 -15.45
CA ASP A 24 -15.57 8.98 -14.88
C ASP A 24 -14.29 9.84 -14.85
N PHE A 25 -13.65 9.85 -13.69
CA PHE A 25 -12.34 10.45 -13.46
C PHE A 25 -11.38 9.40 -12.92
N ILE A 26 -10.15 9.42 -13.40
CA ILE A 26 -9.05 8.66 -12.81
C ILE A 26 -8.30 9.59 -11.88
N GLY A 27 -8.15 9.21 -10.61
CA GLY A 27 -7.46 10.04 -9.64
C GLY A 27 -7.01 9.32 -8.40
N THR A 28 -6.00 9.87 -7.74
CA THR A 28 -5.52 9.40 -6.43
C THR A 28 -5.75 10.44 -5.35
N GLY A 29 -5.81 10.01 -4.09
CA GLY A 29 -5.95 10.94 -2.97
C GLY A 29 -4.69 11.78 -2.77
N LEU A 30 -4.85 13.09 -2.56
CA LEU A 30 -3.72 14.03 -2.36
C LEU A 30 -2.72 13.56 -1.29
N LYS A 31 -3.22 12.95 -0.20
CA LYS A 31 -2.40 12.42 0.90
C LYS A 31 -1.36 11.37 0.48
N TYR A 32 -1.63 10.56 -0.55
CA TYR A 32 -0.63 9.62 -1.07
C TYR A 32 0.46 10.34 -1.85
N VAL A 33 0.08 11.34 -2.65
CA VAL A 33 1.01 12.19 -3.41
C VAL A 33 1.93 12.96 -2.46
N THR A 34 1.37 13.57 -1.40
CA THR A 34 2.18 14.27 -0.39
C THR A 34 3.02 13.29 0.42
N GLY A 35 2.52 12.10 0.77
CA GLY A 35 3.31 11.07 1.45
C GLY A 35 4.56 10.64 0.66
N VAL A 36 4.48 10.56 -0.66
CA VAL A 36 5.66 10.32 -1.52
C VAL A 36 6.67 11.47 -1.44
N ILE A 37 6.19 12.72 -1.44
CA ILE A 37 7.06 13.90 -1.42
C ILE A 37 7.72 14.06 -0.04
N GLU A 38 6.92 14.01 1.02
CA GLU A 38 7.30 14.32 2.40
C GLU A 38 7.99 13.15 3.08
N GLY A 39 7.47 11.93 2.89
CA GLY A 39 8.01 10.73 3.54
C GLY A 39 9.07 10.00 2.73
N ALA A 40 8.82 9.75 1.44
CA ALA A 40 9.76 9.00 0.62
C ALA A 40 10.85 9.87 -0.05
N GLY A 41 10.63 11.19 -0.12
CA GLY A 41 11.52 12.12 -0.84
C GLY A 41 11.56 11.90 -2.35
N GLY A 42 10.46 11.37 -2.91
CA GLY A 42 10.34 11.01 -4.33
C GLY A 42 9.58 12.04 -5.17
N ILE A 43 9.55 11.79 -6.48
CA ILE A 43 8.71 12.51 -7.44
C ILE A 43 7.50 11.62 -7.73
N PRO A 44 6.28 11.98 -7.27
CA PRO A 44 5.09 11.18 -7.53
C PRO A 44 4.63 11.32 -8.98
N VAL A 45 4.31 10.19 -9.61
CA VAL A 45 3.65 10.12 -10.92
C VAL A 45 2.43 9.24 -10.79
N MET A 46 1.27 9.75 -11.22
CA MET A 46 0.04 8.97 -11.18
C MET A 46 0.11 7.83 -12.19
N VAL A 47 -0.17 6.61 -11.74
CA VAL A 47 -0.37 5.44 -12.60
C VAL A 47 -1.88 5.30 -12.82
N PRO A 48 -2.37 5.49 -14.05
CA PRO A 48 -3.79 5.44 -14.32
C PRO A 48 -4.32 4.02 -14.20
N THR A 49 -5.60 3.92 -13.81
CA THR A 49 -6.34 2.68 -13.78
C THR A 49 -7.18 2.60 -15.05
N LEU A 50 -6.76 1.77 -16.00
CA LEU A 50 -7.37 1.69 -17.34
C LEU A 50 -8.10 0.36 -17.59
N GLY A 51 -7.95 -0.62 -16.71
CA GLY A 51 -8.30 -2.00 -17.03
C GLY A 51 -7.33 -2.58 -18.07
N ASP A 52 -7.32 -3.91 -18.20
CA ASP A 52 -6.58 -4.65 -19.23
C ASP A 52 -5.12 -4.17 -19.48
N VAL A 53 -4.19 -4.65 -18.66
CA VAL A 53 -2.78 -4.19 -18.61
C VAL A 53 -1.74 -5.26 -19.03
N ASP A 54 -2.22 -6.36 -19.62
CA ASP A 54 -1.38 -7.44 -20.14
C ASP A 54 -1.11 -7.29 -21.65
N GLU A 55 -0.64 -8.34 -22.32
CA GLU A 55 -0.25 -8.30 -23.74
C GLU A 55 -1.42 -7.90 -24.64
N GLY A 56 -1.35 -6.70 -25.23
CA GLY A 56 -2.40 -6.10 -26.06
C GLY A 56 -3.27 -5.06 -25.35
N GLY A 57 -3.08 -4.88 -24.04
CA GLY A 57 -3.76 -3.89 -23.22
C GLY A 57 -3.33 -2.45 -23.47
N GLN A 58 -4.07 -1.49 -22.91
CA GLN A 58 -3.81 -0.06 -23.11
C GLN A 58 -2.61 0.46 -22.32
N LEU A 59 -2.22 -0.25 -21.26
CA LEU A 59 -1.09 0.09 -20.39
C LEU A 59 -0.02 -1.02 -20.44
N HIS A 60 1.11 -0.71 -21.06
CA HIS A 60 2.28 -1.60 -21.07
C HIS A 60 2.98 -1.58 -19.70
N VAL A 61 2.65 -2.54 -18.83
CA VAL A 61 3.12 -2.57 -17.45
C VAL A 61 4.64 -2.71 -17.33
N ASP A 62 5.27 -3.51 -18.18
CA ASP A 62 6.71 -3.73 -18.13
C ASP A 62 7.47 -2.43 -18.47
N ASP A 63 7.01 -1.71 -19.50
CA ASP A 63 7.50 -0.37 -19.85
C ASP A 63 7.36 0.63 -18.70
N LEU A 64 6.27 0.55 -17.94
CA LEU A 64 6.05 1.40 -16.77
C LEU A 64 7.04 1.03 -15.65
N ILE A 65 7.17 -0.25 -15.31
CA ILE A 65 8.09 -0.75 -14.27
C ILE A 65 9.55 -0.38 -14.57
N ASP A 66 9.95 -0.42 -15.84
CA ASP A 66 11.30 -0.05 -16.29
C ASP A 66 11.59 1.45 -16.12
N ARG A 67 10.55 2.27 -16.01
CA ARG A 67 10.64 3.73 -15.84
C ARG A 67 10.54 4.18 -14.39
N LEU A 68 9.87 3.40 -13.55
CA LEU A 68 9.66 3.69 -12.13
C LEU A 68 10.80 3.20 -11.23
N ASP A 69 10.99 3.92 -10.14
CA ASP A 69 11.94 3.63 -9.08
C ASP A 69 11.28 3.09 -7.81
N GLY A 70 9.96 3.27 -7.68
CA GLY A 70 9.14 2.68 -6.64
C GLY A 70 7.65 2.78 -7.01
N LEU A 71 6.80 2.07 -6.29
CA LEU A 71 5.36 2.07 -6.49
C LEU A 71 4.63 2.13 -5.14
N VAL A 72 3.74 3.10 -4.99
CA VAL A 72 2.78 3.16 -3.88
C VAL A 72 1.44 2.65 -4.38
N LEU A 73 0.94 1.60 -3.73
CA LEU A 73 -0.42 1.11 -3.92
C LEU A 73 -1.30 1.70 -2.84
N THR A 74 -2.22 2.56 -3.25
CA THR A 74 -3.02 3.40 -2.37
C THR A 74 -4.15 2.63 -1.69
N GLY A 75 -4.74 3.19 -0.65
CA GLY A 75 -6.07 2.77 -0.20
C GLY A 75 -7.16 3.27 -1.15
N GLY A 76 -8.34 2.67 -1.08
CA GLY A 76 -9.50 3.04 -1.89
C GLY A 76 -10.79 2.85 -1.10
N ARG A 77 -11.89 3.45 -1.58
CA ARG A 77 -13.23 3.16 -1.02
C ARG A 77 -13.81 1.84 -1.55
N SER A 78 -13.37 1.41 -2.72
CA SER A 78 -13.74 0.14 -3.32
C SER A 78 -12.97 -1.01 -2.68
N ASN A 79 -13.57 -2.19 -2.68
CA ASN A 79 -12.96 -3.43 -2.21
C ASN A 79 -12.43 -4.24 -3.40
N VAL A 80 -11.49 -5.17 -3.15
CA VAL A 80 -11.01 -6.10 -4.19
C VAL A 80 -12.10 -7.15 -4.44
N GLU A 81 -12.43 -7.39 -5.71
CA GLU A 81 -13.55 -8.27 -6.06
C GLU A 81 -13.27 -9.74 -5.71
N PRO A 82 -14.26 -10.48 -5.15
CA PRO A 82 -14.06 -11.84 -4.61
C PRO A 82 -13.58 -12.88 -5.59
N HIS A 83 -13.95 -12.75 -6.87
CA HIS A 83 -13.52 -13.68 -7.90
C HIS A 83 -12.00 -13.72 -8.09
N ASN A 84 -11.28 -12.66 -7.68
CA ASN A 84 -9.81 -12.62 -7.74
C ASN A 84 -9.14 -13.52 -6.68
N TYR A 85 -9.87 -13.94 -5.64
CA TYR A 85 -9.34 -14.76 -4.54
C TYR A 85 -10.24 -15.94 -4.15
N GLY A 86 -11.16 -16.33 -5.05
CA GLY A 86 -12.08 -17.46 -4.83
C GLY A 86 -13.17 -17.21 -3.78
N GLY A 87 -13.45 -15.95 -3.44
CA GLY A 87 -14.49 -15.58 -2.50
C GLY A 87 -15.90 -15.59 -3.10
N ALA A 88 -16.91 -15.58 -2.24
CA ALA A 88 -18.32 -15.50 -2.64
C ALA A 88 -18.65 -14.12 -3.24
N PRO A 89 -19.59 -14.03 -4.21
CA PRO A 89 -20.00 -12.76 -4.78
C PRO A 89 -20.40 -11.72 -3.74
N PHE A 90 -20.00 -10.46 -3.95
CA PHE A 90 -20.38 -9.35 -3.09
C PHE A 90 -21.89 -9.10 -3.09
N ARG A 91 -22.35 -8.54 -1.97
CA ARG A 91 -23.66 -7.88 -1.88
C ARG A 91 -23.72 -6.70 -2.85
N PRO A 92 -24.90 -6.40 -3.45
CA PRO A 92 -25.03 -5.37 -4.50
C PRO A 92 -24.48 -3.99 -4.14
N GLU A 93 -24.57 -3.59 -2.87
CA GLU A 93 -24.15 -2.29 -2.33
C GLU A 93 -22.64 -2.18 -2.08
N THR A 94 -21.89 -3.28 -2.18
CA THR A 94 -20.45 -3.27 -1.91
C THR A 94 -19.73 -2.53 -3.05
N LEU A 95 -19.03 -1.45 -2.71
CA LEU A 95 -18.24 -0.70 -3.67
C LEU A 95 -17.09 -1.55 -4.21
N ARG A 96 -16.91 -1.49 -5.53
CA ARG A 96 -15.89 -2.22 -6.30
C ARG A 96 -15.33 -1.32 -7.39
N ASP A 97 -14.11 -1.60 -7.80
CA ASP A 97 -13.45 -0.94 -8.93
C ASP A 97 -12.75 -2.01 -9.77
N PRO A 98 -13.50 -2.65 -10.71
CA PRO A 98 -12.98 -3.74 -11.52
C PRO A 98 -11.79 -3.31 -12.38
N MET A 99 -11.79 -2.06 -12.87
CA MET A 99 -10.67 -1.53 -13.65
C MET A 99 -9.40 -1.45 -12.78
N ARG A 100 -9.54 -1.04 -11.51
CA ARG A 100 -8.42 -1.00 -10.56
C ARG A 100 -7.89 -2.38 -10.26
N ASP A 101 -8.76 -3.38 -10.09
CA ASP A 101 -8.34 -4.76 -9.86
C ASP A 101 -7.58 -5.32 -11.08
N GLN A 102 -8.13 -5.13 -12.28
CA GLN A 102 -7.52 -5.53 -13.54
C GLN A 102 -6.18 -4.83 -13.83
N THR A 103 -5.98 -3.62 -13.31
CA THR A 103 -4.72 -2.87 -13.45
C THR A 103 -3.72 -3.26 -12.37
N THR A 104 -4.14 -3.22 -11.10
CA THR A 104 -3.24 -3.25 -9.95
C THR A 104 -2.76 -4.66 -9.61
N LEU A 105 -3.60 -5.69 -9.79
CA LEU A 105 -3.19 -7.06 -9.46
C LEU A 105 -2.09 -7.59 -10.39
N PRO A 106 -2.17 -7.43 -11.73
CA PRO A 106 -1.06 -7.79 -12.62
C PRO A 106 0.16 -6.89 -12.43
N LEU A 107 -0.03 -5.58 -12.24
CA LEU A 107 1.04 -4.63 -11.96
C LEU A 107 1.83 -5.03 -10.71
N SER A 108 1.16 -5.39 -9.63
CA SER A 108 1.79 -5.85 -8.39
C SER A 108 2.66 -7.09 -8.64
N ARG A 109 2.12 -8.11 -9.32
CA ARG A 109 2.88 -9.33 -9.68
C ARG A 109 4.12 -9.03 -10.51
N LYS A 110 4.00 -8.18 -11.53
CA LYS A 110 5.12 -7.83 -12.42
C LYS A 110 6.15 -6.96 -11.69
N ALA A 111 5.71 -5.97 -10.91
CA ALA A 111 6.58 -5.07 -10.16
C ALA A 111 7.41 -5.81 -9.10
N ILE A 112 6.78 -6.73 -8.34
CA ILE A 112 7.47 -7.56 -7.34
C ILE A 112 8.54 -8.42 -8.02
N ARG A 113 8.20 -9.10 -9.13
CA ARG A 113 9.15 -9.93 -9.90
C ARG A 113 10.28 -9.10 -10.52
N GLY A 114 9.99 -7.86 -10.95
CA GLY A 114 10.96 -6.93 -11.53
C GLY A 114 11.82 -6.18 -10.51
N GLY A 115 11.72 -6.50 -9.21
CA GLY A 115 12.49 -5.84 -8.15
C GLY A 115 12.18 -4.35 -8.00
N LEU A 116 10.96 -3.92 -8.36
CA LEU A 116 10.50 -2.56 -8.08
C LEU A 116 10.12 -2.49 -6.59
N PRO A 117 10.64 -1.52 -5.81
CA PRO A 117 10.16 -1.28 -4.46
C PRO A 117 8.66 -1.00 -4.45
N ILE A 118 7.90 -1.64 -3.54
CA ILE A 118 6.46 -1.44 -3.39
C ILE A 118 6.11 -1.14 -1.95
N PHE A 119 5.25 -0.12 -1.75
CA PHE A 119 4.58 0.13 -0.48
C PHE A 119 3.06 0.13 -0.66
N GLY A 120 2.38 -0.87 -0.10
CA GLY A 120 0.91 -0.99 -0.15
C GLY A 120 0.22 -0.43 1.09
N ILE A 121 -0.88 0.29 0.90
CA ILE A 121 -1.60 0.95 1.98
C ILE A 121 -3.10 0.64 1.90
N CYS A 122 -3.70 0.14 2.99
CA CYS A 122 -5.11 -0.20 3.14
C CYS A 122 -5.67 -1.16 2.07
N ARG A 123 -6.14 -0.66 0.93
CA ARG A 123 -6.48 -1.53 -0.22
C ARG A 123 -5.22 -2.11 -0.86
N GLY A 124 -4.10 -1.38 -0.82
CA GLY A 124 -2.82 -1.81 -1.39
C GLY A 124 -2.25 -3.09 -0.76
N ILE A 125 -2.37 -3.27 0.57
CA ILE A 125 -1.98 -4.53 1.23
C ILE A 125 -2.85 -5.71 0.76
N GLN A 126 -4.15 -5.48 0.59
CA GLN A 126 -5.10 -6.47 0.12
C GLN A 126 -4.81 -6.86 -1.34
N GLU A 127 -4.51 -5.87 -2.19
CA GLU A 127 -4.13 -6.07 -3.58
C GLU A 127 -2.83 -6.87 -3.71
N ILE A 128 -1.79 -6.55 -2.92
CA ILE A 128 -0.54 -7.32 -2.90
C ILE A 128 -0.80 -8.76 -2.49
N ASN A 129 -1.58 -8.98 -1.42
CA ASN A 129 -1.90 -10.31 -0.94
C ASN A 129 -2.65 -11.14 -2.00
N VAL A 130 -3.70 -10.58 -2.59
CA VAL A 130 -4.49 -11.26 -3.64
C VAL A 130 -3.66 -11.50 -4.89
N ALA A 131 -2.84 -10.52 -5.30
CA ALA A 131 -1.94 -10.65 -6.44
C ALA A 131 -0.95 -11.83 -6.29
N LEU A 132 -0.61 -12.20 -5.05
CA LEU A 132 0.28 -13.31 -4.74
C LEU A 132 -0.45 -14.62 -4.36
N GLY A 133 -1.79 -14.65 -4.45
CA GLY A 133 -2.60 -15.85 -4.22
C GLY A 133 -3.19 -16.01 -2.82
N GLY A 134 -3.11 -14.97 -1.98
CA GLY A 134 -3.82 -14.91 -0.70
C GLY A 134 -5.33 -14.65 -0.86
N SER A 135 -6.07 -14.68 0.25
CA SER A 135 -7.52 -14.39 0.30
C SER A 135 -7.85 -13.26 1.26
N LEU A 136 -9.08 -12.75 1.17
CA LEU A 136 -9.58 -11.64 1.99
C LEU A 136 -10.90 -12.00 2.68
N HIS A 137 -11.10 -11.47 3.88
CA HIS A 137 -12.41 -11.37 4.51
C HIS A 137 -13.15 -10.16 3.94
N PRO A 138 -14.26 -10.33 3.19
CA PRO A 138 -14.94 -9.20 2.54
C PRO A 138 -15.72 -8.31 3.52
N TYR A 139 -16.19 -8.88 4.63
CA TYR A 139 -17.04 -8.25 5.63
C TYR A 139 -16.46 -8.52 7.03
N LEU A 140 -15.32 -7.92 7.32
CA LEU A 140 -14.54 -8.18 8.53
C LEU A 140 -15.35 -8.02 9.83
N TRP A 141 -16.24 -7.02 9.87
CA TRP A 141 -17.09 -6.71 11.03
C TRP A 141 -18.16 -7.76 11.35
N GLU A 142 -18.32 -8.78 10.51
CA GLU A 142 -19.28 -9.88 10.73
C GLU A 142 -18.61 -11.12 11.34
N LEU A 143 -17.28 -11.10 11.49
CA LEU A 143 -16.54 -12.18 12.13
C LEU A 143 -16.68 -12.09 13.65
N GLU A 144 -16.95 -13.23 14.28
CA GLU A 144 -17.02 -13.34 15.73
C GLU A 144 -15.65 -13.03 16.36
N GLY A 145 -15.65 -12.17 17.39
CA GLY A 145 -14.43 -11.80 18.12
C GLY A 145 -13.57 -10.70 17.47
N VAL A 146 -14.01 -10.14 16.34
CA VAL A 146 -13.29 -9.06 15.64
C VAL A 146 -13.93 -7.69 15.92
N ASN A 147 -13.10 -6.68 16.19
CA ASN A 147 -13.55 -5.31 16.43
C ASN A 147 -14.01 -4.63 15.14
N ASP A 148 -14.69 -3.48 15.27
CA ASP A 148 -15.06 -2.67 14.11
C ASP A 148 -13.89 -1.79 13.65
N HIS A 149 -13.25 -2.23 12.56
CA HIS A 149 -12.12 -1.55 11.89
C HIS A 149 -12.56 -0.52 10.83
N ARG A 150 -13.86 -0.34 10.62
CA ARG A 150 -14.35 0.52 9.55
C ARG A 150 -14.14 2.00 9.86
N MET A 151 -14.18 2.79 8.79
CA MET A 151 -14.10 4.25 8.89
C MET A 151 -15.17 4.80 9.85
N PRO A 152 -14.78 5.68 10.79
CA PRO A 152 -15.71 6.30 11.71
C PRO A 152 -16.79 7.11 10.99
N GLN A 153 -18.04 6.97 11.44
CA GLN A 153 -19.17 7.74 10.91
C GLN A 153 -19.17 9.15 11.54
N THR A 154 -18.39 10.05 10.94
CA THR A 154 -18.24 11.44 11.40
C THR A 154 -17.98 12.37 10.22
N ASP A 155 -18.45 13.61 10.32
CA ASP A 155 -18.21 14.65 9.32
C ASP A 155 -16.86 15.37 9.50
N VAL A 156 -16.21 15.16 10.65
CA VAL A 156 -14.90 15.77 10.94
C VAL A 156 -13.80 14.89 10.37
N MET A 157 -13.12 15.37 9.31
CA MET A 157 -12.08 14.59 8.62
C MET A 157 -10.95 14.12 9.54
N ALA A 158 -10.53 14.96 10.50
CA ALA A 158 -9.51 14.59 11.48
C ALA A 158 -9.93 13.39 12.35
N ASN A 159 -11.22 13.25 12.64
CA ASN A 159 -11.75 12.15 13.44
C ASN A 159 -11.86 10.85 12.63
N ARG A 160 -11.96 10.92 11.29
CA ARG A 160 -11.94 9.74 10.42
C ARG A 160 -10.60 9.02 10.46
N PHE A 161 -9.50 9.77 10.54
CA PHE A 161 -8.13 9.26 10.57
C PHE A 161 -7.49 9.31 11.97
N ALA A 162 -8.29 9.50 13.02
CA ALA A 162 -7.79 9.45 14.38
C ALA A 162 -7.23 8.07 14.68
N ILE A 163 -6.16 8.04 15.49
CA ILE A 163 -5.57 6.81 16.02
C ILE A 163 -6.62 6.04 16.84
N ARG A 164 -6.67 4.71 16.70
CA ARG A 164 -7.77 3.87 17.18
C ARG A 164 -7.33 2.66 18.01
N HIS A 165 -6.46 1.83 17.47
CA HIS A 165 -6.08 0.57 18.10
C HIS A 165 -4.57 0.35 18.01
N PRO A 166 -4.01 -0.47 18.91
CA PRO A 166 -2.64 -0.92 18.77
C PRO A 166 -2.53 -1.95 17.65
N VAL A 167 -1.33 -2.04 17.09
CA VAL A 167 -0.87 -3.20 16.34
C VAL A 167 0.45 -3.67 16.94
N HIS A 168 0.57 -4.98 17.12
CA HIS A 168 1.74 -5.64 17.67
C HIS A 168 2.66 -6.04 16.55
N LEU A 169 3.90 -5.55 16.60
CA LEU A 169 4.92 -5.82 15.61
C LEU A 169 5.51 -7.21 15.82
N THR A 170 5.68 -7.96 14.73
CA THR A 170 6.32 -9.27 14.79
C THR A 170 7.80 -9.12 15.17
N PRO A 171 8.29 -9.78 16.23
CA PRO A 171 9.69 -9.71 16.63
C PRO A 171 10.62 -10.08 15.48
N ASP A 172 11.72 -9.33 15.34
CA ASP A 172 12.74 -9.51 14.29
C ASP A 172 12.19 -9.43 12.84
N GLY A 173 10.96 -8.90 12.68
CA GLY A 173 10.38 -8.55 11.39
C GLY A 173 10.86 -7.19 10.88
N LEU A 174 10.63 -6.91 9.59
CA LEU A 174 10.96 -5.65 8.96
C LEU A 174 10.38 -4.45 9.71
N PHE A 175 9.14 -4.55 10.19
CA PHE A 175 8.47 -3.44 10.87
C PHE A 175 9.05 -3.18 12.26
N ALA A 176 9.43 -4.22 13.00
CA ALA A 176 10.10 -4.09 14.28
C ALA A 176 11.49 -3.44 14.11
N ASP A 177 12.24 -3.79 13.06
CA ASP A 177 13.52 -3.17 12.76
C ASP A 177 13.37 -1.70 12.34
N ILE A 178 12.35 -1.36 11.54
CA ILE A 178 12.04 0.02 11.18
C ILE A 178 11.65 0.83 12.43
N ALA A 179 10.81 0.27 13.30
CA ALA A 179 10.41 0.92 14.55
C ALA A 179 11.61 1.20 15.46
N ARG A 180 12.48 0.20 15.67
CA ARG A 180 13.71 0.34 16.46
C ARG A 180 14.65 1.38 15.86
N GLY A 181 14.84 1.37 14.54
CA GLY A 181 15.65 2.37 13.82
C GLY A 181 15.11 3.80 13.97
N ALA A 182 13.80 3.94 14.18
CA ALA A 182 13.13 5.21 14.45
C ALA A 182 13.09 5.60 15.94
N GLY A 183 13.70 4.81 16.83
CA GLY A 183 13.71 5.05 18.27
C GLY A 183 12.40 4.69 18.99
N ILE A 184 11.58 3.83 18.39
CA ILE A 184 10.37 3.28 19.03
C ILE A 184 10.79 1.99 19.75
N GLU A 185 10.75 2.02 21.09
CA GLU A 185 11.17 0.90 21.94
C GLU A 185 10.05 -0.12 22.18
N ASP A 186 8.79 0.30 22.06
CA ASP A 186 7.62 -0.55 22.23
C ASP A 186 7.42 -1.47 21.00
N ASN A 187 7.08 -2.74 21.24
CA ASN A 187 6.69 -3.68 20.18
C ASN A 187 5.24 -3.49 19.72
N ALA A 188 4.57 -2.43 20.16
CA ALA A 188 3.22 -2.09 19.75
C ALA A 188 3.15 -0.61 19.36
N VAL A 189 2.45 -0.32 18.27
CA VAL A 189 2.26 1.05 17.77
C VAL A 189 0.78 1.32 17.57
N MET A 190 0.35 2.52 17.92
CA MET A 190 -1.04 2.92 17.74
C MET A 190 -1.27 3.43 16.31
N VAL A 191 -2.30 2.92 15.64
CA VAL A 191 -2.61 3.23 14.24
C VAL A 191 -4.06 3.70 14.05
N ASN A 192 -4.34 4.36 12.92
CA ASN A 192 -5.72 4.65 12.51
C ASN A 192 -6.34 3.42 11.82
N SER A 193 -7.66 3.38 11.66
CA SER A 193 -8.33 2.25 10.98
C SER A 193 -9.59 2.71 10.22
N LEU A 194 -9.68 2.30 8.96
CA LEU A 194 -10.70 2.75 7.99
C LEU A 194 -11.07 1.65 6.99
N HIS A 195 -11.05 0.38 7.37
CA HIS A 195 -11.25 -0.74 6.43
C HIS A 195 -12.38 -1.69 6.88
N GLY A 196 -13.14 -2.19 5.90
CA GLY A 196 -14.17 -3.21 6.11
C GLY A 196 -13.77 -4.59 5.56
N GLN A 197 -12.72 -4.63 4.74
CA GLN A 197 -12.08 -5.83 4.20
C GLN A 197 -10.70 -5.96 4.85
N ALA A 198 -10.19 -7.19 5.01
CA ALA A 198 -8.83 -7.45 5.47
C ALA A 198 -8.33 -8.80 4.93
N ILE A 199 -7.05 -9.10 5.14
CA ILE A 199 -6.46 -10.40 4.78
C ILE A 199 -7.11 -11.52 5.61
N ASP A 200 -7.48 -12.61 4.93
CA ASP A 200 -7.94 -13.88 5.52
C ASP A 200 -6.77 -14.89 5.51
N ARG A 201 -6.33 -15.30 4.31
CA ARG A 201 -5.11 -16.08 4.14
C ARG A 201 -4.00 -15.19 3.58
N VAL A 202 -2.89 -15.11 4.30
CA VAL A 202 -1.65 -14.48 3.84
C VAL A 202 -1.07 -15.30 2.68
N ALA A 203 -0.68 -14.63 1.61
CA ALA A 203 -0.11 -15.26 0.43
C ALA A 203 1.28 -15.85 0.69
N ASP A 204 1.65 -16.86 -0.10
CA ASP A 204 2.98 -17.46 -0.02
C ASP A 204 4.09 -16.42 -0.28
N GLY A 205 5.16 -16.49 0.51
CA GLY A 205 6.28 -15.56 0.46
C GLY A 205 6.06 -14.24 1.21
N LEU A 206 4.84 -13.94 1.66
CA LEU A 206 4.61 -12.85 2.60
C LEU A 206 4.81 -13.31 4.04
N GLN A 207 5.39 -12.43 4.85
CA GLN A 207 5.49 -12.56 6.29
C GLN A 207 4.54 -11.54 6.94
N VAL A 208 3.82 -11.97 7.98
CA VAL A 208 3.05 -11.05 8.83
C VAL A 208 4.03 -10.20 9.64
N GLU A 209 3.83 -8.89 9.58
CA GLU A 209 4.66 -7.89 10.26
C GLU A 209 3.92 -7.22 11.42
N ALA A 210 2.59 -7.12 11.35
CA ALA A 210 1.78 -6.53 12.39
C ALA A 210 0.40 -7.20 12.51
N LEU A 211 -0.06 -7.38 13.75
CA LEU A 211 -1.39 -7.89 14.09
C LEU A 211 -2.10 -6.93 15.05
N SER A 212 -3.39 -6.71 14.88
CA SER A 212 -4.23 -6.04 15.91
C SER A 212 -4.51 -6.97 17.11
N ASP A 213 -5.09 -6.43 18.18
CA ASP A 213 -5.47 -7.20 19.39
C ASP A 213 -6.43 -8.37 19.12
N ASP A 214 -7.25 -8.26 18.08
CA ASP A 214 -8.21 -9.27 17.62
C ASP A 214 -7.64 -10.21 16.53
N GLY A 215 -6.33 -10.13 16.27
CA GLY A 215 -5.63 -11.05 15.37
C GLY A 215 -5.76 -10.74 13.88
N VAL A 216 -6.30 -9.57 13.51
CA VAL A 216 -6.36 -9.12 12.11
C VAL A 216 -4.96 -8.76 11.61
N VAL A 217 -4.62 -9.22 10.41
CA VAL A 217 -3.35 -8.88 9.75
C VAL A 217 -3.36 -7.43 9.33
N GLU A 218 -2.48 -6.65 9.94
CA GLU A 218 -2.36 -5.20 9.79
C GLU A 218 -1.12 -4.79 9.00
N GLY A 219 -0.15 -5.69 8.89
CA GLY A 219 1.11 -5.43 8.20
C GLY A 219 1.68 -6.70 7.60
N VAL A 220 2.26 -6.60 6.41
CA VAL A 220 3.00 -7.69 5.77
C VAL A 220 4.26 -7.16 5.09
N SER A 221 5.26 -8.01 4.96
CA SER A 221 6.44 -7.79 4.12
C SER A 221 6.76 -9.03 3.29
N MET A 222 7.64 -8.90 2.31
CA MET A 222 8.22 -10.04 1.59
C MET A 222 9.72 -10.16 1.94
N PRO A 223 10.09 -10.93 2.98
CA PRO A 223 11.49 -11.11 3.34
C PRO A 223 12.27 -11.80 2.21
N GLY A 224 13.55 -11.46 2.06
CA GLY A 224 14.43 -12.07 1.06
C GLY A 224 14.18 -11.65 -0.39
N ASN A 225 13.22 -10.77 -0.66
CA ASN A 225 13.06 -10.18 -1.99
C ASN A 225 14.26 -9.28 -2.33
N ALA A 226 14.63 -9.24 -3.62
CA ALA A 226 15.67 -8.36 -4.15
C ALA A 226 15.38 -6.86 -3.90
N SER A 227 14.12 -6.51 -3.62
CA SER A 227 13.70 -5.14 -3.35
C SER A 227 12.73 -5.05 -2.17
N PHE A 228 12.50 -3.83 -1.70
CA PHE A 228 11.57 -3.56 -0.59
C PHE A 228 10.14 -3.85 -1.04
N VAL A 229 9.46 -4.79 -0.39
CA VAL A 229 8.03 -5.02 -0.56
C VAL A 229 7.43 -5.10 0.83
N ALA A 230 6.64 -4.10 1.18
CA ALA A 230 5.92 -4.05 2.43
C ALA A 230 4.55 -3.41 2.25
N ALA A 231 3.62 -3.72 3.13
CA ALA A 231 2.29 -3.15 3.07
C ALA A 231 1.64 -3.09 4.46
N VAL A 232 0.76 -2.11 4.63
CA VAL A 232 0.05 -1.81 5.88
C VAL A 232 -1.44 -1.68 5.61
N GLN A 233 -2.27 -2.08 6.58
CA GLN A 233 -3.72 -2.02 6.48
C GLN A 233 -4.29 -0.68 6.98
N TRP A 234 -3.61 -0.01 7.91
CA TRP A 234 -3.89 1.38 8.29
C TRP A 234 -3.45 2.38 7.22
N HIS A 235 -3.87 3.64 7.38
CA HIS A 235 -3.53 4.74 6.49
C HIS A 235 -2.25 5.46 6.94
N ALA A 236 -1.10 4.89 6.59
CA ALA A 236 0.22 5.44 6.91
C ALA A 236 0.49 6.81 6.24
N GLU A 237 -0.17 7.10 5.11
CA GLU A 237 -0.03 8.35 4.36
C GLU A 237 -0.66 9.56 5.06
N TYR A 238 -1.50 9.35 6.08
CA TYR A 238 -2.17 10.45 6.75
C TYR A 238 -1.22 11.16 7.72
N LYS A 239 -0.84 12.40 7.37
CA LYS A 239 0.08 13.25 8.15
C LYS A 239 1.41 12.54 8.45
N VAL A 240 2.07 12.04 7.41
CA VAL A 240 3.31 11.24 7.50
C VAL A 240 4.33 11.87 8.44
N GLU A 241 4.61 13.17 8.31
CA GLU A 241 5.61 13.86 9.15
C GLU A 241 5.26 13.91 10.64
N ALA A 242 3.98 13.82 11.00
CA ALA A 242 3.50 13.90 12.37
C ALA A 242 3.46 12.54 13.10
N ASN A 243 3.71 11.44 12.38
CA ASN A 243 3.73 10.09 12.95
C ASN A 243 5.09 9.43 12.68
N THR A 244 5.87 9.24 13.74
CA THR A 244 7.24 8.71 13.68
C THR A 244 7.33 7.38 12.94
N PHE A 245 6.42 6.44 13.21
CA PHE A 245 6.46 5.12 12.59
C PHE A 245 6.07 5.16 11.11
N ASN A 246 4.99 5.88 10.78
CA ASN A 246 4.58 6.07 9.39
C ASN A 246 5.68 6.75 8.56
N ARG A 247 6.32 7.79 9.12
CA ARG A 247 7.48 8.43 8.48
C ARG A 247 8.60 7.42 8.24
N ALA A 248 8.96 6.61 9.23
CA ALA A 248 10.02 5.62 9.10
C ALA A 248 9.71 4.55 8.03
N LEU A 249 8.46 4.12 7.89
CA LEU A 249 8.02 3.21 6.83
C LEU A 249 8.19 3.85 5.44
N PHE A 250 7.77 5.10 5.28
CA PHE A 250 7.96 5.84 4.02
C PHE A 250 9.44 6.11 3.72
N GLU A 251 10.25 6.41 4.73
CA GLU A 251 11.70 6.61 4.58
C GLU A 251 12.37 5.33 4.11
N ALA A 252 12.05 4.18 4.71
CA ALA A 252 12.57 2.87 4.30
C ALA A 252 12.23 2.55 2.84
N PHE A 253 10.97 2.75 2.45
CA PHE A 253 10.54 2.63 1.05
C PHE A 253 11.27 3.62 0.12
N GLY A 254 11.44 4.87 0.56
CA GLY A 254 12.16 5.91 -0.19
C GLY A 254 13.64 5.60 -0.38
N HIS A 255 14.29 5.01 0.62
CA HIS A 255 15.68 4.54 0.52
C HIS A 255 15.81 3.41 -0.51
N ALA A 256 14.91 2.43 -0.49
CA ALA A 256 14.88 1.37 -1.50
C ALA A 256 14.65 1.94 -2.90
N SER A 257 13.76 2.91 -3.04
CA SER A 257 13.48 3.59 -4.31
C SER A 257 14.69 4.38 -4.83
N ARG A 258 15.41 5.10 -3.96
CA ARG A 258 16.66 5.77 -4.32
C ARG A 258 17.74 4.80 -4.79
N ARG A 259 17.89 3.64 -4.12
CA ARG A 259 18.84 2.60 -4.56
C ARG A 259 18.55 2.13 -5.97
N ARG A 260 17.27 1.87 -6.29
CA ARG A 260 16.85 1.50 -7.66
C ARG A 260 17.16 2.62 -8.66
N ALA A 261 16.84 3.87 -8.33
CA ALA A 261 17.08 5.01 -9.20
C ALA A 261 18.58 5.19 -9.52
N ALA A 262 19.43 5.06 -8.50
CA ALA A 262 20.89 5.13 -8.65
C ALA A 262 21.44 3.98 -9.51
N ALA A 263 20.98 2.74 -9.27
CA ALA A 263 21.36 1.58 -10.06
C ALA A 263 20.99 1.74 -11.55
N ARG A 264 19.79 2.29 -11.85
CA ARG A 264 19.35 2.57 -13.22
C ARG A 264 20.16 3.70 -13.88
N ALA A 265 20.60 4.69 -13.10
CA ALA A 265 21.44 5.79 -13.57
C ALA A 265 22.94 5.43 -13.70
N GLY A 266 23.35 4.24 -13.27
CA GLY A 266 24.76 3.86 -13.18
C GLY A 266 25.55 4.68 -12.13
N ALA A 267 24.87 5.20 -11.12
CA ALA A 267 25.46 6.01 -10.04
C ALA A 267 25.63 5.17 -8.75
N ASP A 268 26.73 5.37 -8.03
CA ASP A 268 26.90 4.78 -6.70
C ASP A 268 25.88 5.37 -5.72
N VAL A 269 25.27 4.51 -4.90
CA VAL A 269 24.36 4.92 -3.82
C VAL A 269 25.20 5.46 -2.67
N ALA A 270 25.03 6.74 -2.31
CA ALA A 270 25.58 7.32 -1.08
C ALA A 270 24.66 7.08 0.12
#